data_AF-A0A2V9U133-F1
#
_entry.id   AF-A0A2V9U133-F1
#
_cell.length_a   1.000
_cell.length_b   1.000
_cell.length_c   1.000
_cell.angle_alpha   90.00
_cell.angle_beta   90.00
_cell.angle_gamma   90.00
#
_symmetry.space_group_name_H-M   'P 1'
#
loop_
_entity.id
_entity.type
_entity.pdbx_description
1 polymer ?
#
loop_
_entity_poly.entity_id
_entity_poly.type
_entity_poly.pdbx_seq_one_letter_code
_entity_poly.pdbx_strand_id
1 'polypeptide(L)'
;MRNASRSLLICLICVLPLFMCSPLFSQTIRVDTTHPVKSIIPTEALGAGIDRLPTAATDKLFTEATIKQVLTAGWQPVSYRQNTELFVEAWHWNPQGTWSDPSGKGYFVGNPKPGDFIRHSFGYFLPHRGFTRNDGTDQNGFSRITDGSADTYWKSNPYLSKAFTGEDDSKYPQWVVVDLATTHPVDAIRIAWGEPYARHYLVQYWTGEDPIKQPTKGAWLTFPGGVINDGSGGTKTLQLTSSPMPVRYLRIWMTESSNTCDSHGSADRRNCGGYAIREIYLGTTSADGKFYDLVRHTPDPDQTTTYCSSVDPWHEPSDINDKKDQVGFDLFYTSGYTRGLPAMIPIALIYGTPEDSANQLAYLKARGYRISFVEMGEEPDGQYMLPEDYGALYLQWATALHKVDPKLKLGGPVFQGVNEDI
;
A
#
# COMPACT_ATOMS: atom_id res chain seq x y z
N MET A 1 20.10 -52.99 -64.44
CA MET A 1 21.05 -53.31 -63.33
C MET A 1 21.78 -52.03 -62.95
N ARG A 2 21.86 -51.70 -61.65
CA ARG A 2 22.31 -50.41 -61.04
C ARG A 2 21.25 -49.30 -61.21
N ASN A 3 20.44 -48.88 -60.23
CA ASN A 3 20.79 -48.39 -58.89
C ASN A 3 19.59 -48.50 -57.92
N ALA A 4 18.91 -49.66 -57.87
CA ALA A 4 17.89 -49.94 -56.85
C ALA A 4 18.47 -50.13 -55.42
N SER A 5 19.79 -49.97 -55.23
CA SER A 5 20.48 -50.21 -53.95
C SER A 5 20.74 -48.97 -53.10
N ARG A 6 20.44 -47.75 -53.58
CA ARG A 6 20.68 -46.51 -52.80
C ARG A 6 19.49 -46.04 -51.95
N SER A 7 18.26 -46.38 -52.35
CA SER A 7 17.07 -45.94 -51.60
C SER A 7 16.74 -46.82 -50.39
N LEU A 8 17.15 -48.10 -50.38
CA LEU A 8 16.95 -48.98 -49.22
C LEU A 8 17.91 -48.66 -48.05
N LEU A 9 19.11 -48.13 -48.34
CA LEU A 9 20.10 -47.83 -47.31
C LEU A 9 19.79 -46.53 -46.55
N ILE A 10 19.15 -45.56 -47.20
CA ILE A 10 18.73 -44.30 -46.55
C ILE A 10 17.48 -44.51 -45.68
N CYS A 11 16.55 -45.39 -46.07
CA CYS A 11 15.45 -45.80 -45.19
C CYS A 11 15.93 -46.58 -43.95
N LEU A 12 17.04 -47.32 -44.03
CA LEU A 12 17.56 -48.05 -42.86
C LEU A 12 18.27 -47.14 -41.85
N ILE A 13 18.89 -46.03 -42.31
CA ILE A 13 19.61 -45.09 -41.43
C ILE A 13 18.65 -44.11 -40.73
N CYS A 14 17.49 -43.80 -41.30
CA CYS A 14 16.49 -42.94 -40.66
C CYS A 14 15.54 -43.67 -39.68
N VAL A 15 15.53 -45.01 -39.65
CA VAL A 15 14.68 -45.78 -38.73
C VAL A 15 15.44 -46.23 -37.47
N LEU A 16 16.78 -46.19 -37.48
CA LEU A 16 17.57 -46.55 -36.29
C LEU A 16 17.57 -45.57 -35.10
N PRO A 17 17.27 -44.26 -35.21
CA PRO A 17 17.13 -43.43 -34.01
C PRO A 17 15.74 -43.54 -33.36
N LEU A 18 14.74 -44.16 -34.04
CA LEU A 18 13.38 -44.30 -33.50
C LEU A 18 13.24 -45.43 -32.46
N PHE A 19 14.27 -46.25 -32.25
CA PHE A 19 14.30 -47.27 -31.20
C PHE A 19 15.19 -46.92 -30.00
N MET A 20 15.76 -45.70 -29.96
CA MET A 20 16.28 -45.12 -28.72
C MET A 20 15.21 -44.25 -28.03
N CYS A 21 13.98 -44.76 -27.97
CA CYS A 21 13.07 -44.32 -26.93
C CYS A 21 13.56 -45.01 -25.66
N SER A 22 14.46 -44.37 -24.92
CA SER A 22 14.74 -44.76 -23.53
C SER A 22 13.39 -45.03 -22.88
N PRO A 23 13.14 -46.21 -22.29
CA PRO A 23 11.89 -46.42 -21.58
C PRO A 23 11.83 -45.30 -20.54
N LEU A 24 10.88 -44.38 -20.71
CA LEU A 24 10.49 -43.45 -19.67
C LEU A 24 9.94 -44.34 -18.57
N PHE A 25 10.82 -44.82 -17.70
CA PHE A 25 10.42 -45.50 -16.49
C PHE A 25 9.59 -44.49 -15.72
N SER A 26 8.30 -44.78 -15.58
CA SER A 26 7.44 -44.03 -14.68
C SER A 26 8.17 -43.91 -13.34
N GLN A 27 8.39 -42.69 -12.88
CA GLN A 27 9.12 -42.46 -11.64
C GLN A 27 8.29 -43.05 -10.51
N THR A 28 8.83 -44.06 -9.83
CA THR A 28 8.13 -44.66 -8.69
C THR A 28 8.27 -43.72 -7.50
N ILE A 29 7.22 -42.94 -7.22
CA ILE A 29 7.13 -42.16 -5.99
C ILE A 29 6.81 -43.13 -4.85
N ARG A 30 7.77 -43.33 -3.94
CA ARG A 30 7.51 -44.01 -2.67
C ARG A 30 7.17 -42.95 -1.62
N VAL A 31 5.91 -42.91 -1.20
CA VAL A 31 5.48 -42.09 -0.05
C VAL A 31 5.59 -42.96 1.20
N ASP A 32 6.55 -42.66 2.06
CA ASP A 32 6.64 -43.29 3.38
C ASP A 32 5.65 -42.62 4.33
N THR A 33 4.52 -43.28 4.57
CA THR A 33 3.48 -42.80 5.48
C THR A 33 3.74 -43.19 6.94
N THR A 34 4.80 -43.94 7.23
CA THR A 34 5.15 -44.40 8.59
C THR A 34 6.00 -43.39 9.36
N HIS A 35 6.62 -42.44 8.64
CA HIS A 35 7.44 -41.37 9.22
C HIS A 35 6.87 -39.99 8.83
N PRO A 36 5.83 -39.49 9.53
CA PRO A 36 5.31 -38.16 9.27
C PRO A 36 6.38 -37.09 9.52
N VAL A 37 6.74 -36.34 8.47
CA VAL A 37 7.76 -35.27 8.54
C VAL A 37 7.21 -34.01 9.22
N LYS A 38 5.90 -33.79 9.10
CA LYS A 38 5.12 -32.74 9.74
C LYS A 38 3.72 -33.26 10.04
N SER A 39 3.09 -32.71 11.08
CA SER A 39 1.69 -32.94 11.39
C SER A 39 0.95 -31.61 11.30
N ILE A 40 -0.23 -31.65 10.68
CA ILE A 40 -1.15 -30.53 10.61
C ILE A 40 -2.39 -30.95 11.38
N ILE A 41 -2.86 -30.12 12.30
CA ILE A 41 -4.17 -30.26 12.92
C ILE A 41 -5.10 -29.37 12.08
N PRO A 42 -5.95 -29.91 11.19
CA PRO A 42 -6.71 -29.09 10.25
C PRO A 42 -7.59 -28.04 10.96
N THR A 43 -8.11 -28.39 12.14
CA THR A 43 -8.88 -27.50 13.01
C THR A 43 -8.08 -26.38 13.67
N GLU A 44 -6.76 -26.35 13.51
CA GLU A 44 -5.89 -25.28 13.99
C GLU A 44 -5.16 -24.57 12.84
N ALA A 45 -5.02 -25.24 11.69
CA ALA A 45 -4.28 -24.74 10.54
C ALA A 45 -5.17 -24.13 9.45
N LEU A 46 -6.45 -24.51 9.39
CA LEU A 46 -7.38 -24.04 8.36
C LEU A 46 -8.47 -23.17 8.97
N GLY A 47 -8.44 -21.89 8.60
CA GLY A 47 -9.33 -20.87 9.13
C GLY A 47 -10.20 -20.20 8.09
N ALA A 48 -10.93 -19.18 8.53
CA ALA A 48 -11.69 -18.28 7.68
C ALA A 48 -11.34 -16.82 8.00
N GLY A 49 -11.44 -15.94 7.01
CA GLY A 49 -11.29 -14.50 7.20
C GLY A 49 -12.65 -13.81 7.35
N ILE A 50 -12.75 -12.86 8.29
CA ILE A 50 -13.81 -11.84 8.27
C ILE A 50 -13.21 -10.58 7.69
N ASP A 51 -13.73 -10.19 6.54
CA ASP A 51 -13.33 -9.00 5.80
C ASP A 51 -14.30 -7.84 6.08
N ARG A 52 -13.97 -6.66 5.56
CA ARG A 52 -14.85 -5.49 5.55
C ARG A 52 -16.13 -5.77 4.77
N LEU A 53 -17.23 -5.27 5.29
CA LEU A 53 -18.57 -5.50 4.76
C LEU A 53 -19.23 -4.18 4.39
N PRO A 54 -20.18 -4.15 3.44
CA PRO A 54 -21.13 -3.05 3.39
C PRO A 54 -21.84 -2.93 4.74
N THR A 55 -22.02 -1.72 5.27
CA THR A 55 -22.56 -1.51 6.63
C THR A 55 -23.91 -2.21 6.84
N ALA A 56 -24.79 -2.16 5.84
CA ALA A 56 -26.10 -2.84 5.89
C ALA A 56 -26.02 -4.39 5.86
N ALA A 57 -24.87 -4.95 5.46
CA ALA A 57 -24.66 -6.40 5.46
C ALA A 57 -24.28 -6.91 6.87
N THR A 58 -23.61 -6.10 7.70
CA THR A 58 -23.25 -6.48 9.07
C THR A 58 -24.48 -6.94 9.87
N ASP A 59 -25.60 -6.23 9.77
CA ASP A 59 -26.84 -6.58 10.48
C ASP A 59 -27.46 -7.91 10.03
N LYS A 60 -27.19 -8.34 8.79
CA LYS A 60 -27.71 -9.61 8.24
C LYS A 60 -26.76 -10.78 8.50
N LEU A 61 -25.46 -10.50 8.49
CA LEU A 61 -24.41 -11.51 8.62
C LEU A 61 -24.06 -11.83 10.08
N PHE A 62 -24.30 -10.90 11.00
CA PHE A 62 -24.07 -11.08 12.44
C PHE A 62 -25.34 -11.45 13.21
N THR A 63 -26.18 -12.28 12.61
CA THR A 63 -27.33 -12.89 13.31
C THR A 63 -27.00 -14.32 13.72
N GLU A 64 -27.61 -14.80 14.80
CA GLU A 64 -27.39 -16.16 15.29
C GLU A 64 -27.65 -17.23 14.21
N ALA A 65 -28.70 -17.05 13.40
CA ALA A 65 -29.05 -17.97 12.31
C ALA A 65 -27.97 -18.02 11.23
N THR A 66 -27.49 -16.85 10.76
CA THR A 66 -26.44 -16.78 9.75
C THR A 66 -25.13 -17.33 10.28
N ILE A 67 -24.73 -16.96 11.49
CA ILE A 67 -23.48 -17.44 12.11
C ILE A 67 -23.51 -18.96 12.24
N LYS A 68 -24.61 -19.56 12.75
CA LYS A 68 -24.74 -21.03 12.82
C LYS A 68 -24.55 -21.68 11.45
N GLN A 69 -25.14 -21.11 10.40
CA GLN A 69 -25.00 -21.63 9.05
C GLN A 69 -23.55 -21.53 8.54
N VAL A 70 -22.90 -20.37 8.69
CA VAL A 70 -21.50 -20.16 8.28
C VAL A 70 -20.57 -21.14 9.00
N LEU A 71 -20.78 -21.35 10.30
CA LEU A 71 -19.98 -22.27 11.10
C LEU A 71 -20.12 -23.75 10.69
N THR A 72 -21.14 -24.12 9.90
CA THR A 72 -21.25 -25.49 9.35
C THR A 72 -20.18 -25.79 8.29
N ALA A 73 -19.51 -24.77 7.74
CA ALA A 73 -18.39 -24.94 6.82
C ALA A 73 -17.16 -25.59 7.49
N GLY A 74 -17.10 -25.61 8.83
CA GLY A 74 -16.10 -26.36 9.59
C GLY A 74 -14.77 -25.65 9.83
N TRP A 75 -14.54 -24.48 9.23
CA TRP A 75 -13.38 -23.63 9.51
C TRP A 75 -13.31 -23.25 11.00
N GLN A 76 -12.10 -23.20 11.57
CA GLN A 76 -11.93 -23.01 13.01
C GLN A 76 -11.34 -21.64 13.38
N PRO A 77 -10.00 -21.40 13.34
CA PRO A 77 -9.48 -20.08 13.67
C PRO A 77 -10.01 -19.04 12.68
N VAL A 78 -10.30 -17.86 13.19
CA VAL A 78 -10.75 -16.73 12.37
C VAL A 78 -9.66 -15.67 12.35
N SER A 79 -9.31 -15.20 11.16
CA SER A 79 -8.56 -13.96 10.99
C SER A 79 -9.54 -12.81 10.76
N TYR A 80 -9.26 -11.68 11.37
CA TYR A 80 -9.88 -10.42 11.02
C TYR A 80 -8.99 -9.79 9.95
N ARG A 81 -9.50 -9.43 8.77
CA ARG A 81 -8.70 -8.74 7.73
C ARG A 81 -8.96 -7.25 7.75
N GLN A 82 -7.92 -6.44 7.64
CA GLN A 82 -8.03 -4.99 7.63
C GLN A 82 -8.05 -4.51 6.20
N ASN A 83 -9.19 -3.97 5.76
CA ASN A 83 -9.35 -3.61 4.36
C ASN A 83 -9.18 -2.11 4.10
N THR A 84 -9.27 -1.26 5.12
CA THR A 84 -9.15 0.20 4.97
C THR A 84 -7.83 0.63 4.31
N GLU A 85 -6.75 -0.14 4.49
CA GLU A 85 -5.47 0.13 3.84
C GLU A 85 -5.49 -0.08 2.32
N LEU A 86 -6.30 -1.01 1.80
CA LEU A 86 -6.52 -1.12 0.36
C LEU A 86 -7.23 0.12 -0.18
N PHE A 87 -7.99 0.84 0.64
CA PHE A 87 -8.81 1.98 0.25
C PHE A 87 -8.15 3.35 0.48
N VAL A 88 -6.90 3.39 0.96
CA VAL A 88 -6.22 4.65 1.36
C VAL A 88 -7.04 5.40 2.40
N GLU A 89 -7.39 4.68 3.46
CA GLU A 89 -8.18 5.19 4.57
C GLU A 89 -7.45 4.98 5.90
N ALA A 90 -7.51 5.99 6.77
CA ALA A 90 -7.15 5.82 8.18
C ALA A 90 -8.26 5.05 8.90
N TRP A 91 -7.91 4.06 9.71
CA TRP A 91 -8.89 3.24 10.42
C TRP A 91 -9.16 3.75 11.82
N HIS A 92 -10.44 4.00 12.15
CA HIS A 92 -10.87 4.17 13.54
C HIS A 92 -11.50 2.88 14.02
N TRP A 93 -10.72 2.01 14.65
CA TRP A 93 -11.22 0.80 15.31
C TRP A 93 -12.09 1.12 16.54
N ASN A 94 -11.96 2.34 17.09
CA ASN A 94 -12.76 2.87 18.19
C ASN A 94 -13.23 4.29 17.88
N PRO A 95 -14.54 4.58 17.92
CA PRO A 95 -15.04 5.94 17.68
C PRO A 95 -14.69 6.93 18.79
N GLN A 96 -14.25 6.44 19.96
CA GLN A 96 -13.77 7.26 21.07
C GLN A 96 -12.25 7.32 21.02
N GLY A 97 -11.69 8.53 21.13
CA GLY A 97 -10.25 8.74 21.08
C GLY A 97 -9.88 10.21 21.22
N THR A 98 -8.65 10.51 20.87
CA THR A 98 -8.09 11.87 20.90
C THR A 98 -7.49 12.22 19.56
N TRP A 99 -7.70 13.47 19.15
CA TRP A 99 -7.07 14.06 17.98
C TRP A 99 -5.79 14.79 18.38
N SER A 100 -4.82 14.82 17.48
CA SER A 100 -3.59 15.59 17.70
C SER A 100 -3.79 17.10 17.64
N ASP A 101 -4.71 17.58 16.79
CA ASP A 101 -5.13 18.98 16.78
C ASP A 101 -6.27 19.17 17.80
N PRO A 102 -6.13 20.09 18.77
CA PRO A 102 -7.21 20.44 19.71
C PRO A 102 -8.52 20.88 19.05
N SER A 103 -8.49 21.28 17.77
CA SER A 103 -9.70 21.59 17.00
C SER A 103 -10.50 20.35 16.58
N GLY A 104 -10.04 19.13 16.87
CA GLY A 104 -10.75 17.88 16.58
C GLY A 104 -10.45 17.25 15.22
N LYS A 105 -9.20 17.36 14.75
CA LYS A 105 -8.72 16.77 13.49
C LYS A 105 -7.24 16.36 13.57
N GLY A 106 -6.72 15.75 12.52
CA GLY A 106 -5.34 15.31 12.38
C GLY A 106 -5.13 13.84 12.68
N TYR A 107 -4.13 13.53 13.50
CA TYR A 107 -3.77 12.15 13.79
C TYR A 107 -4.63 11.64 14.95
N PHE A 108 -5.58 10.77 14.62
CA PHE A 108 -6.45 10.15 15.61
C PHE A 108 -5.73 9.02 16.36
N VAL A 109 -6.03 8.91 17.64
CA VAL A 109 -5.59 7.82 18.51
C VAL A 109 -6.79 7.34 19.33
N GLY A 110 -7.21 6.10 19.09
CA GLY A 110 -8.35 5.46 19.74
C GLY A 110 -8.14 5.29 21.24
N ASN A 111 -9.23 5.30 22.01
CA ASN A 111 -9.20 5.19 23.46
C ASN A 111 -8.88 3.73 23.86
N PRO A 112 -7.79 3.48 24.61
CA PRO A 112 -7.39 2.12 24.97
C PRO A 112 -8.29 1.48 26.05
N LYS A 113 -9.18 2.26 26.68
CA LYS A 113 -10.04 1.77 27.75
C LYS A 113 -11.38 1.30 27.21
N PRO A 114 -11.86 0.12 27.63
CA PRO A 114 -13.20 -0.34 27.29
C PRO A 114 -14.27 0.67 27.72
N GLY A 115 -15.13 1.05 26.79
CA GLY A 115 -16.31 1.88 27.02
C GLY A 115 -17.54 1.18 26.45
N ASP A 116 -18.35 1.94 25.71
CA ASP A 116 -19.52 1.42 25.00
C ASP A 116 -19.15 0.30 24.02
N PHE A 117 -20.16 -0.50 23.67
CA PHE A 117 -20.00 -1.63 22.75
C PHE A 117 -19.65 -1.14 21.33
N ILE A 118 -18.49 -1.55 20.82
CA ILE A 118 -18.03 -1.22 19.47
C ILE A 118 -18.65 -2.21 18.48
N ARG A 119 -19.79 -1.80 17.90
CA ARG A 119 -20.49 -2.57 16.88
C ARG A 119 -19.88 -2.41 15.48
N HIS A 120 -19.53 -1.18 15.15
CA HIS A 120 -19.02 -0.79 13.84
C HIS A 120 -17.71 -0.05 14.01
N SER A 121 -16.87 -0.13 13.00
CA SER A 121 -15.67 0.69 12.91
C SER A 121 -15.43 1.07 11.45
N PHE A 122 -14.83 2.22 11.20
CA PHE A 122 -14.86 2.84 9.89
C PHE A 122 -13.49 3.32 9.45
N GLY A 123 -13.26 3.28 8.14
CA GLY A 123 -12.16 3.99 7.51
C GLY A 123 -12.53 5.45 7.26
N TYR A 124 -11.52 6.30 7.17
CA TYR A 124 -11.61 7.73 6.88
C TYR A 124 -10.72 8.03 5.68
N PHE A 125 -11.29 8.58 4.60
CA PHE A 125 -10.52 8.91 3.40
C PHE A 125 -9.38 9.87 3.74
N LEU A 126 -8.18 9.61 3.21
CA LEU A 126 -7.06 10.50 3.47
C LEU A 126 -7.15 11.76 2.57
N PRO A 127 -7.28 12.96 3.14
CA PRO A 127 -7.35 14.20 2.37
C PRO A 127 -6.04 14.48 1.62
N HIS A 128 -4.90 14.01 2.13
CA HIS A 128 -3.56 14.21 1.55
C HIS A 128 -3.14 13.11 0.56
N ARG A 129 -4.11 12.42 -0.05
CA ARG A 129 -3.89 11.30 -0.98
C ARG A 129 -3.11 11.71 -2.25
N GLY A 130 -2.16 10.87 -2.65
CA GLY A 130 -1.34 11.06 -3.87
C GLY A 130 -1.58 10.03 -4.98
N PHE A 131 -2.51 9.08 -4.76
CA PHE A 131 -2.87 8.05 -5.74
C PHE A 131 -4.10 8.47 -6.53
N THR A 132 -4.04 8.42 -7.86
CA THR A 132 -5.27 8.50 -8.66
C THR A 132 -6.06 7.20 -8.56
N ARG A 133 -5.38 6.06 -8.66
CA ARG A 133 -5.96 4.71 -8.55
C ARG A 133 -5.01 3.78 -7.80
N ASN A 134 -5.58 2.78 -7.16
CA ASN A 134 -4.92 1.62 -6.57
C ASN A 134 -5.94 0.45 -6.57
N ASP A 135 -5.49 -0.73 -6.17
CA ASP A 135 -6.30 -1.96 -6.26
C ASP A 135 -7.60 -1.94 -5.43
N GLY A 136 -7.72 -1.06 -4.42
CA GLY A 136 -8.97 -0.87 -3.69
C GLY A 136 -9.86 0.24 -4.26
N THR A 137 -9.30 1.27 -4.90
CA THR A 137 -10.04 2.50 -5.24
C THR A 137 -10.13 2.79 -6.73
N ASP A 138 -10.05 1.77 -7.58
CA ASP A 138 -10.08 1.89 -9.03
C ASP A 138 -11.17 2.81 -9.60
N GLN A 139 -12.30 2.95 -8.91
CA GLN A 139 -13.44 3.77 -9.35
C GLN A 139 -13.75 4.96 -8.43
N ASN A 140 -13.11 5.06 -7.26
CA ASN A 140 -13.53 5.97 -6.19
C ASN A 140 -12.34 6.66 -5.55
N GLY A 141 -12.00 7.88 -5.98
CA GLY A 141 -10.93 8.67 -5.39
C GLY A 141 -10.08 9.35 -6.44
N PHE A 142 -9.28 10.32 -6.01
CA PHE A 142 -8.37 11.04 -6.87
C PHE A 142 -7.18 11.54 -6.02
N SER A 143 -6.00 11.58 -6.64
CA SER A 143 -4.81 12.25 -6.13
C SER A 143 -5.02 13.74 -6.04
N ARG A 144 -4.43 14.38 -5.03
CA ARG A 144 -4.37 15.84 -4.92
C ARG A 144 -3.32 16.49 -5.83
N ILE A 145 -2.45 15.69 -6.47
CA ILE A 145 -1.29 16.18 -7.22
C ILE A 145 -1.66 16.72 -8.61
N THR A 146 -2.82 16.31 -9.13
CA THR A 146 -3.33 16.67 -10.45
C THR A 146 -4.82 16.99 -10.39
N ASP A 147 -5.31 17.54 -9.26
CA ASP A 147 -6.74 17.79 -9.06
C ASP A 147 -7.22 19.17 -9.55
N GLY A 148 -6.28 20.05 -9.91
CA GLY A 148 -6.54 21.41 -10.39
C GLY A 148 -6.64 22.45 -9.28
N SER A 149 -6.25 22.12 -8.05
CA SER A 149 -6.30 23.00 -6.89
C SER A 149 -4.94 23.14 -6.23
N ALA A 150 -4.41 24.37 -6.22
CA ALA A 150 -3.23 24.68 -5.42
C ALA A 150 -3.52 24.73 -3.90
N ASP A 151 -4.79 24.63 -3.49
CA ASP A 151 -5.18 24.68 -2.08
C ASP A 151 -5.15 23.29 -1.42
N THR A 152 -5.22 22.22 -2.21
CA THR A 152 -5.04 20.84 -1.78
C THR A 152 -3.59 20.42 -1.98
N TYR A 153 -3.21 19.28 -1.41
CA TYR A 153 -1.87 18.73 -1.58
C TYR A 153 -1.82 17.24 -1.22
N TRP A 154 -0.95 16.50 -1.88
CA TRP A 154 -0.46 15.22 -1.38
C TRP A 154 0.59 15.48 -0.30
N LYS A 155 0.65 14.60 0.70
CA LYS A 155 1.75 14.55 1.67
C LYS A 155 2.15 13.10 1.96
N SER A 156 3.45 12.84 2.00
CA SER A 156 4.02 11.53 2.33
C SER A 156 3.88 11.21 3.83
N ASN A 157 3.98 9.93 4.18
CA ASN A 157 3.88 9.48 5.57
C ASN A 157 5.01 10.08 6.44
N PRO A 158 4.70 10.83 7.53
CA PRO A 158 5.70 11.52 8.34
C PRO A 158 6.59 10.57 9.15
N TYR A 159 6.14 9.33 9.43
CA TYR A 159 6.91 8.34 10.19
C TYR A 159 8.11 7.77 9.44
N LEU A 160 8.24 8.06 8.14
CA LEU A 160 9.41 7.72 7.33
C LEU A 160 10.51 8.80 7.37
N SER A 161 10.23 9.97 7.96
CA SER A 161 11.25 11.01 8.13
C SER A 161 12.27 10.65 9.21
N LYS A 162 13.48 11.23 9.10
CA LYS A 162 14.57 11.12 10.07
C LYS A 162 14.15 11.38 11.51
N ALA A 163 13.17 12.25 11.69
CA ALA A 163 12.59 12.59 12.98
C ALA A 163 12.01 11.38 13.73
N PHE A 164 11.55 10.35 13.01
CA PHE A 164 10.90 9.15 13.53
C PHE A 164 11.74 7.89 13.31
N THR A 165 12.39 7.75 12.15
CA THR A 165 13.26 6.60 11.85
C THR A 165 14.61 6.70 12.56
N GLY A 166 15.07 7.92 12.86
CA GLY A 166 16.42 8.18 13.36
C GLY A 166 17.52 8.12 12.30
N GLU A 167 17.18 7.86 11.05
CA GLU A 167 18.13 7.73 9.93
C GLU A 167 17.87 8.79 8.86
N ASP A 168 18.86 9.09 8.03
CA ASP A 168 18.69 10.10 6.98
C ASP A 168 17.57 9.76 6.00
N ASP A 169 16.79 10.76 5.60
CA ASP A 169 15.65 10.62 4.66
C ASP A 169 16.06 9.96 3.33
N SER A 170 17.34 10.04 2.95
CA SER A 170 17.87 9.40 1.75
C SER A 170 17.82 7.87 1.78
N LYS A 171 17.66 7.26 2.96
CA LYS A 171 17.42 5.81 3.12
C LYS A 171 15.96 5.43 2.90
N TYR A 172 15.04 6.39 3.04
CA TYR A 172 13.59 6.22 2.91
C TYR A 172 13.03 7.22 1.89
N PRO A 173 13.55 7.20 0.65
CA PRO A 173 13.23 8.19 -0.35
C PRO A 173 11.75 8.12 -0.72
N GLN A 174 11.07 9.26 -0.63
CA GLN A 174 9.68 9.36 -1.03
C GLN A 174 9.59 9.75 -2.49
N TRP A 175 8.55 9.30 -3.18
CA TRP A 175 8.46 9.47 -4.62
C TRP A 175 7.03 9.66 -5.11
N VAL A 176 6.94 10.32 -6.27
CA VAL A 176 5.70 10.47 -7.05
C VAL A 176 6.00 10.10 -8.49
N VAL A 177 5.14 9.29 -9.11
CA VAL A 177 5.16 8.94 -10.53
C VAL A 177 3.95 9.54 -11.22
N VAL A 178 4.16 10.15 -12.38
CA VAL A 178 3.12 10.65 -13.30
C VAL A 178 3.09 9.75 -14.53
N ASP A 179 1.92 9.21 -14.89
CA ASP A 179 1.69 8.48 -16.16
C ASP A 179 0.88 9.35 -17.13
N LEU A 180 1.50 9.75 -18.24
CA LEU A 180 0.85 10.50 -19.33
C LEU A 180 -0.05 9.63 -20.22
N ALA A 181 -0.26 8.36 -19.86
CA ALA A 181 -0.97 7.29 -20.58
C ALA A 181 -0.33 6.89 -21.92
N THR A 182 0.22 7.84 -22.68
CA THR A 182 0.98 7.60 -23.91
C THR A 182 2.28 8.41 -23.90
N THR A 183 3.12 8.19 -24.91
CA THR A 183 4.39 8.92 -25.03
C THR A 183 4.15 10.30 -25.61
N HIS A 184 4.66 11.34 -24.94
CA HIS A 184 4.59 12.73 -25.37
C HIS A 184 5.97 13.39 -25.37
N PRO A 185 6.19 14.44 -26.18
CA PRO A 185 7.39 15.27 -26.09
C PRO A 185 7.39 16.05 -24.77
N VAL A 186 8.44 15.89 -23.98
CA VAL A 186 8.61 16.58 -22.69
C VAL A 186 10.01 17.18 -22.63
N ASP A 187 10.11 18.43 -22.21
CA ASP A 187 11.38 19.08 -21.87
C ASP A 187 11.37 19.84 -20.54
N ALA A 188 10.21 20.00 -19.91
CA ALA A 188 10.06 20.79 -18.70
C ALA A 188 9.00 20.23 -17.76
N ILE A 189 9.20 20.45 -16.47
CA ILE A 189 8.24 20.17 -15.41
C ILE A 189 8.02 21.44 -14.60
N ARG A 190 6.79 21.67 -14.15
CA ARG A 190 6.51 22.65 -13.11
C ARG A 190 5.95 21.93 -11.90
N ILE A 191 6.48 22.24 -10.72
CA ILE A 191 6.06 21.65 -9.45
C ILE A 191 5.61 22.80 -8.56
N ALA A 192 4.37 22.73 -8.10
CA ALA A 192 3.87 23.55 -6.99
C ALA A 192 4.06 22.75 -5.70
N TRP A 193 5.08 23.10 -4.94
CA TRP A 193 5.38 22.41 -3.69
C TRP A 193 4.39 22.79 -2.58
N GLY A 194 4.03 21.80 -1.77
CA GLY A 194 3.47 22.00 -0.43
C GLY A 194 4.59 22.13 0.60
N GLU A 195 4.22 22.24 1.86
CA GLU A 195 5.16 22.16 2.98
C GLU A 195 4.94 20.82 3.70
N PRO A 196 6.00 20.07 4.07
CA PRO A 196 7.40 20.29 3.70
C PRO A 196 7.69 20.01 2.22
N TYR A 197 8.64 20.71 1.60
CA TYR A 197 9.07 20.48 0.22
C TYR A 197 10.41 19.72 0.15
N ALA A 198 10.74 19.18 -1.01
CA ALA A 198 12.03 18.53 -1.23
C ALA A 198 13.15 19.55 -1.48
N ARG A 199 14.24 19.44 -0.73
CA ARG A 199 15.49 20.18 -0.96
C ARG A 199 16.39 19.42 -1.91
N HIS A 200 16.56 18.11 -1.72
CA HIS A 200 17.29 17.24 -2.63
C HIS A 200 16.35 16.25 -3.29
N TYR A 201 16.28 16.32 -4.62
CA TYR A 201 15.46 15.41 -5.40
C TYR A 201 15.96 15.22 -6.83
N LEU A 202 15.55 14.11 -7.42
CA LEU A 202 15.78 13.80 -8.82
C LEU A 202 14.47 13.84 -9.58
N VAL A 203 14.50 14.33 -10.82
CA VAL A 203 13.45 14.15 -11.80
C VAL A 203 13.95 13.16 -12.85
N GLN A 204 13.18 12.10 -13.06
CA GLN A 204 13.59 10.94 -13.84
C GLN A 204 12.51 10.50 -14.82
N TYR A 205 12.87 9.79 -15.87
CA TYR A 205 11.95 9.15 -16.81
C TYR A 205 12.19 7.64 -16.83
N TRP A 206 11.14 6.89 -17.18
CA TRP A 206 11.19 5.44 -17.31
C TRP A 206 11.54 5.03 -18.74
N THR A 207 12.40 4.02 -18.89
CA THR A 207 12.78 3.48 -20.22
C THR A 207 11.98 2.25 -20.65
N GLY A 208 11.17 1.67 -19.75
CA GLY A 208 10.41 0.45 -20.00
C GLY A 208 8.93 0.70 -20.30
N GLU A 209 8.13 -0.37 -20.25
CA GLU A 209 6.70 -0.31 -20.56
C GLU A 209 5.84 0.23 -19.42
N ASP A 210 6.05 -0.24 -18.18
CA ASP A 210 5.26 0.15 -17.00
C ASP A 210 6.13 0.03 -15.74
N PRO A 211 6.48 1.14 -15.06
CA PRO A 211 7.34 1.09 -13.88
C PRO A 211 6.66 0.55 -12.62
N ILE A 212 5.33 0.50 -12.59
CA ILE A 212 4.55 0.07 -11.42
C ILE A 212 4.27 -1.42 -11.51
N LYS A 213 3.78 -1.90 -12.65
CA LYS A 213 3.42 -3.32 -12.84
C LYS A 213 4.57 -4.17 -13.37
N GLN A 214 5.55 -3.57 -14.03
CA GLN A 214 6.69 -4.26 -14.62
C GLN A 214 8.04 -3.59 -14.28
N PRO A 215 8.36 -3.40 -12.98
CA PRO A 215 9.54 -2.65 -12.55
C PRO A 215 10.89 -3.25 -12.97
N THR A 216 10.90 -4.49 -13.48
CA THR A 216 12.11 -5.16 -13.99
C THR A 216 12.32 -4.98 -15.50
N LYS A 217 11.39 -4.34 -16.20
CA LYS A 217 11.39 -4.18 -17.68
C LYS A 217 11.86 -2.81 -18.14
N GLY A 218 12.60 -2.09 -17.30
CA GLY A 218 13.18 -0.79 -17.62
C GLY A 218 14.09 -0.28 -16.52
N ALA A 219 14.50 0.98 -16.65
CA ALA A 219 15.24 1.69 -15.63
C ALA A 219 14.75 3.13 -15.52
N TRP A 220 14.88 3.70 -14.33
CA TRP A 220 14.71 5.12 -14.10
C TRP A 220 16.00 5.85 -14.45
N LEU A 221 15.94 6.77 -15.40
CA LEU A 221 17.07 7.61 -15.80
C LEU A 221 16.80 9.06 -15.43
N THR A 222 17.79 9.72 -14.85
CA THR A 222 17.69 11.14 -14.48
C THR A 222 17.82 12.01 -15.71
N PHE A 223 16.93 13.00 -15.84
CA PHE A 223 17.06 14.02 -16.89
C PHE A 223 18.35 14.83 -16.70
N PRO A 224 18.97 15.37 -17.78
CA PRO A 224 20.15 16.23 -17.65
C PRO A 224 19.96 17.41 -16.68
N GLY A 225 18.79 18.07 -16.71
CA GLY A 225 18.39 19.12 -15.77
C GLY A 225 17.59 18.63 -14.56
N GLY A 226 17.59 17.31 -14.33
CA GLY A 226 16.77 16.65 -13.32
C GLY A 226 17.43 16.46 -11.96
N VAL A 227 18.65 16.95 -11.72
CA VAL A 227 19.33 16.87 -10.40
C VAL A 227 19.16 18.18 -9.66
N ILE A 228 18.46 18.17 -8.51
CA ILE A 228 18.24 19.34 -7.69
C ILE A 228 18.85 19.12 -6.31
N ASN A 229 19.77 20.00 -5.91
CA ASN A 229 20.51 19.93 -4.64
C ASN A 229 20.22 21.10 -3.69
N ASP A 230 19.34 22.05 -4.05
CA ASP A 230 18.92 23.11 -3.12
C ASP A 230 17.55 23.63 -3.52
N GLY A 231 16.56 22.74 -3.45
CA GLY A 231 15.15 23.08 -3.63
C GLY A 231 14.69 24.08 -2.59
N SER A 232 13.86 25.04 -3.00
CA SER A 232 13.41 26.16 -2.17
C SER A 232 11.89 26.22 -1.99
N GLY A 233 11.16 25.15 -2.34
CA GLY A 233 9.70 25.11 -2.32
C GLY A 233 9.02 26.07 -3.31
N GLY A 234 7.76 26.39 -3.01
CA GLY A 234 6.88 27.20 -3.86
C GLY A 234 6.64 26.60 -5.25
N THR A 235 6.23 27.41 -6.22
CA THR A 235 6.04 26.97 -7.60
C THR A 235 7.28 27.22 -8.43
N LYS A 236 7.88 26.14 -8.97
CA LYS A 236 9.10 26.20 -9.78
C LYS A 236 8.90 25.48 -11.10
N THR A 237 9.36 26.10 -12.19
CA THR A 237 9.47 25.46 -13.51
C THR A 237 10.93 25.10 -13.73
N LEU A 238 11.18 23.84 -14.09
CA LEU A 238 12.51 23.29 -14.33
C LEU A 238 12.61 22.86 -15.80
N GLN A 239 13.69 23.29 -16.46
CA GLN A 239 14.06 22.74 -17.76
C GLN A 239 14.78 21.40 -17.53
N LEU A 240 14.19 20.31 -17.99
CA LEU A 240 14.72 18.96 -17.82
C LEU A 240 15.73 18.59 -18.91
N THR A 241 15.50 19.06 -20.14
CA THR A 241 16.39 18.82 -21.29
C THR A 241 16.36 20.02 -22.23
N SER A 242 17.40 20.22 -23.05
CA SER A 242 17.47 21.31 -24.02
C SER A 242 16.54 21.13 -25.23
N SER A 243 16.00 19.92 -25.43
CA SER A 243 15.08 19.61 -26.52
C SER A 243 14.08 18.55 -26.06
N PRO A 244 12.79 18.65 -26.46
CA PRO A 244 11.78 17.68 -26.09
C PRO A 244 12.18 16.25 -26.42
N MET A 245 11.98 15.35 -25.46
CA MET A 245 12.21 13.93 -25.63
C MET A 245 10.93 13.12 -25.36
N PRO A 246 10.77 11.94 -25.98
CA PRO A 246 9.61 11.09 -25.76
C PRO A 246 9.58 10.56 -24.32
N VAL A 247 8.53 10.90 -23.56
CA VAL A 247 8.31 10.48 -22.18
C VAL A 247 6.86 10.04 -22.00
N ARG A 248 6.65 8.92 -21.31
CA ARG A 248 5.32 8.53 -20.80
C ARG A 248 5.27 8.65 -19.28
N TYR A 249 6.23 8.03 -18.60
CA TYR A 249 6.33 8.06 -17.14
C TYR A 249 7.46 8.99 -16.70
N LEU A 250 7.14 9.83 -15.72
CA LEU A 250 8.10 10.66 -15.00
C LEU A 250 8.03 10.33 -13.51
N ARG A 251 9.17 10.33 -12.82
CA ARG A 251 9.27 10.19 -11.36
C ARG A 251 9.98 11.38 -10.74
N ILE A 252 9.45 11.89 -9.64
CA ILE A 252 10.16 12.75 -8.69
C ILE A 252 10.62 11.86 -7.53
N TRP A 253 11.91 11.82 -7.26
CA TRP A 253 12.55 11.01 -6.23
C TRP A 253 13.19 11.90 -5.18
N MET A 254 12.62 11.96 -3.98
CA MET A 254 12.93 12.97 -2.95
C MET A 254 13.72 12.33 -1.80
N THR A 255 14.81 12.98 -1.39
CA THR A 255 15.82 12.39 -0.48
C THR A 255 16.25 13.31 0.66
N GLU A 256 15.84 14.59 0.64
CA GLU A 256 16.02 15.51 1.76
C GLU A 256 14.83 16.46 1.85
N SER A 257 14.13 16.44 2.99
CA SER A 257 13.00 17.31 3.28
C SER A 257 13.43 18.67 3.84
N SER A 258 12.66 19.72 3.54
CA SER A 258 12.81 21.04 4.17
C SER A 258 12.45 21.04 5.65
N ASN A 259 11.68 20.04 6.11
CA ASN A 259 11.13 19.96 7.47
C ASN A 259 10.32 21.19 7.90
N THR A 260 9.79 21.94 6.93
CA THR A 260 8.85 23.05 7.15
C THR A 260 7.45 22.51 7.40
N CYS A 261 6.67 23.21 8.23
CA CYS A 261 5.36 22.71 8.65
C CYS A 261 4.26 23.13 7.67
N ASP A 262 3.32 22.22 7.45
CA ASP A 262 2.12 22.43 6.64
C ASP A 262 1.11 23.41 7.30
N SER A 263 -0.04 23.58 6.65
CA SER A 263 -1.12 24.47 7.09
C SER A 263 -1.76 24.09 8.43
N HIS A 264 -1.45 22.92 8.98
CA HIS A 264 -1.94 22.45 10.28
C HIS A 264 -1.03 22.89 11.44
N GLY A 265 0.05 23.63 11.15
CA GLY A 265 0.88 24.31 12.13
C GLY A 265 1.92 23.40 12.81
N SER A 266 2.82 24.01 13.59
CA SER A 266 4.00 23.34 14.15
C SER A 266 3.80 22.67 15.51
N ALA A 267 2.57 22.71 16.06
CA ALA A 267 2.27 22.12 17.36
C ALA A 267 2.42 20.59 17.36
N ASP A 268 2.07 19.95 16.24
CA ASP A 268 2.37 18.54 15.99
C ASP A 268 3.53 18.43 15.01
N ARG A 269 4.63 17.80 15.44
CA ARG A 269 5.83 17.62 14.62
C ARG A 269 5.59 16.83 13.33
N ARG A 270 4.54 16.01 13.27
CA ARG A 270 4.18 15.23 12.07
C ARG A 270 3.71 16.13 10.92
N ASN A 271 3.22 17.34 11.22
CA ASN A 271 2.87 18.35 10.23
C ASN A 271 4.10 18.91 9.49
N CYS A 272 5.30 18.67 10.01
CA CYS A 272 6.57 19.14 9.43
C CYS A 272 7.41 18.00 8.84
N GLY A 273 6.92 16.75 8.91
CA GLY A 273 7.63 15.57 8.41
C GLY A 273 7.19 15.18 6.99
N GLY A 274 8.09 14.53 6.25
CA GLY A 274 7.81 14.01 4.91
C GLY A 274 8.00 15.02 3.79
N TYR A 275 7.16 14.95 2.77
CA TYR A 275 7.17 15.79 1.57
C TYR A 275 5.74 16.05 1.11
N ALA A 276 5.48 17.23 0.56
CA ALA A 276 4.17 17.63 0.08
C ALA A 276 4.24 18.29 -1.30
N ILE A 277 3.29 17.95 -2.16
CA ILE A 277 3.14 18.51 -3.52
C ILE A 277 1.69 18.92 -3.69
N ARG A 278 1.48 20.19 -4.06
CA ARG A 278 0.17 20.74 -4.40
C ARG A 278 -0.23 20.32 -5.81
N GLU A 279 0.62 20.62 -6.78
CA GLU A 279 0.33 20.32 -8.20
C GLU A 279 1.60 19.96 -8.97
N ILE A 280 1.49 19.05 -9.93
CA ILE A 280 2.53 18.79 -10.95
C ILE A 280 1.97 19.09 -12.33
N TYR A 281 2.73 19.87 -13.10
CA TYR A 281 2.49 20.14 -14.50
C TYR A 281 3.68 19.60 -15.31
N LEU A 282 3.41 19.03 -16.48
CA LEU A 282 4.43 18.36 -17.29
C LEU A 282 4.24 18.66 -18.76
N GLY A 283 5.30 19.03 -19.47
CA GLY A 283 5.21 19.27 -20.91
C GLY A 283 6.43 19.96 -21.50
N THR A 284 6.19 21.00 -22.30
CA THR A 284 7.24 21.68 -23.06
C THR A 284 7.28 23.17 -22.79
N THR A 285 8.47 23.77 -22.88
CA THR A 285 8.64 25.23 -22.83
C THR A 285 9.04 25.74 -24.21
N SER A 286 8.36 26.76 -24.73
CA SER A 286 8.76 27.42 -25.97
C SER A 286 9.95 28.35 -25.78
N ALA A 287 10.57 28.79 -26.88
CA ALA A 287 11.74 29.66 -26.85
C ALA A 287 11.52 31.02 -26.15
N ASP A 288 10.27 31.49 -26.06
CA ASP A 288 9.87 32.70 -25.34
C ASP A 288 9.53 32.44 -23.85
N GLY A 289 9.72 31.22 -23.36
CA GLY A 289 9.52 30.83 -21.96
C GLY A 289 8.09 30.43 -21.58
N LYS A 290 7.17 30.34 -22.56
CA LYS A 290 5.80 29.88 -22.28
C LYS A 290 5.78 28.36 -22.05
N PHE A 291 5.18 27.96 -20.94
CA PHE A 291 4.97 26.55 -20.58
C PHE A 291 3.67 26.02 -21.19
N TYR A 292 3.76 24.87 -21.84
CA TYR A 292 2.63 24.12 -22.39
C TYR A 292 2.47 22.85 -21.58
N ASP A 293 1.36 22.78 -20.86
CA ASP A 293 1.06 21.69 -19.96
C ASP A 293 0.29 20.58 -20.68
N LEU A 294 0.69 19.33 -20.43
CA LEU A 294 0.06 18.11 -20.93
C LEU A 294 -0.80 17.43 -19.85
N VAL A 295 -0.66 17.85 -18.60
CA VAL A 295 -1.38 17.24 -17.48
C VAL A 295 -2.84 17.66 -17.52
N ARG A 296 -3.71 16.68 -17.28
CA ARG A 296 -5.14 16.90 -17.09
C ARG A 296 -5.40 17.07 -15.60
N HIS A 297 -5.83 18.27 -15.24
CA HIS A 297 -6.11 18.66 -13.86
C HIS A 297 -7.62 18.61 -13.57
N THR A 298 -8.09 17.65 -12.78
CA THR A 298 -9.52 17.54 -12.39
C THR A 298 -9.68 16.74 -11.09
N PRO A 299 -10.61 17.10 -10.20
CA PRO A 299 -10.78 16.44 -8.91
C PRO A 299 -11.62 15.15 -9.03
N ASP A 300 -11.21 14.26 -9.94
CA ASP A 300 -11.88 13.00 -10.24
C ASP A 300 -10.90 11.97 -10.82
N PRO A 301 -11.32 10.70 -11.00
CA PRO A 301 -10.44 9.65 -11.52
C PRO A 301 -9.91 9.84 -12.95
N ASP A 302 -10.46 10.78 -13.74
CA ASP A 302 -10.07 11.06 -15.12
C ASP A 302 -8.87 12.02 -15.22
N GLN A 303 -8.33 12.52 -14.09
CA GLN A 303 -7.06 13.25 -14.09
C GLN A 303 -5.89 12.44 -14.64
N THR A 304 -4.80 13.11 -15.00
CA THR A 304 -3.54 12.41 -15.30
C THR A 304 -3.14 11.57 -14.09
N THR A 305 -2.89 10.28 -14.35
CA THR A 305 -2.70 9.30 -13.29
C THR A 305 -1.40 9.57 -12.54
N THR A 306 -1.50 9.55 -11.22
CA THR A 306 -0.36 9.63 -10.31
C THR A 306 -0.32 8.46 -9.33
N TYR A 307 0.90 8.07 -8.99
CA TYR A 307 1.24 7.09 -7.96
C TYR A 307 2.22 7.74 -6.98
N CYS A 308 2.18 7.35 -5.71
CA CYS A 308 3.09 7.85 -4.69
C CYS A 308 3.62 6.75 -3.78
N SER A 309 4.71 7.03 -3.08
CA SER A 309 5.36 6.08 -2.15
C SER A 309 4.57 5.80 -0.87
N SER A 310 3.89 6.82 -0.34
CA SER A 310 3.17 6.75 0.94
C SER A 310 2.21 7.94 1.08
N VAL A 311 1.32 7.89 2.08
CA VAL A 311 0.36 8.96 2.37
C VAL A 311 0.33 9.26 3.86
N ASP A 312 0.23 10.55 4.19
CA ASP A 312 0.03 11.08 5.53
C ASP A 312 -1.33 10.66 6.10
N PRO A 313 -1.39 9.98 7.28
CA PRO A 313 -2.64 9.54 7.89
C PRO A 313 -3.43 10.67 8.60
N TRP A 314 -3.06 11.94 8.41
CA TRP A 314 -3.82 13.09 8.88
C TRP A 314 -5.20 13.14 8.20
N HIS A 315 -6.28 13.34 8.95
CA HIS A 315 -7.65 13.44 8.42
C HIS A 315 -8.59 14.16 9.41
N GLU A 316 -9.86 14.33 9.07
CA GLU A 316 -10.88 14.96 9.91
C GLU A 316 -12.18 14.12 10.00
N PRO A 317 -13.09 14.42 10.95
CA PRO A 317 -14.31 13.64 11.13
C PRO A 317 -15.21 13.52 9.89
N SER A 318 -15.18 14.53 9.00
CA SER A 318 -15.94 14.57 7.74
C SER A 318 -15.49 13.51 6.75
N ASP A 319 -14.28 12.97 6.88
CA ASP A 319 -13.69 12.03 5.92
C ASP A 319 -14.21 10.60 6.06
N ILE A 320 -15.11 10.34 7.01
CA ILE A 320 -15.64 9.01 7.31
C ILE A 320 -16.26 8.31 6.08
N ASN A 321 -15.89 7.05 5.87
CA ASN A 321 -16.55 6.13 4.94
C ASN A 321 -17.49 5.18 5.70
N ASP A 322 -18.67 5.68 6.04
CA ASP A 322 -19.69 4.95 6.82
C ASP A 322 -20.46 3.88 6.03
N LYS A 323 -20.18 3.74 4.73
CA LYS A 323 -20.83 2.75 3.84
C LYS A 323 -20.18 1.38 3.91
N LYS A 324 -18.96 1.30 4.44
CA LYS A 324 -18.18 0.08 4.51
C LYS A 324 -17.65 -0.11 5.92
N ASP A 325 -18.24 -1.06 6.61
CA ASP A 325 -18.00 -1.41 7.99
C ASP A 325 -16.84 -2.39 8.11
N GLN A 326 -15.78 -1.92 8.76
CA GLN A 326 -14.75 -2.77 9.32
C GLN A 326 -15.32 -3.26 10.66
N VAL A 327 -15.92 -4.45 10.69
CA VAL A 327 -16.74 -4.94 11.82
C VAL A 327 -16.15 -4.58 13.19
N GLY A 328 -16.91 -3.94 14.08
CA GLY A 328 -16.39 -3.53 15.38
C GLY A 328 -15.88 -4.71 16.22
N PHE A 329 -14.80 -4.49 16.98
CA PHE A 329 -14.14 -5.59 17.71
C PHE A 329 -15.04 -6.27 18.74
N ASP A 330 -15.90 -5.52 19.43
CA ASP A 330 -16.82 -6.14 20.39
C ASP A 330 -17.80 -7.07 19.66
N LEU A 331 -18.40 -6.62 18.56
CA LEU A 331 -19.26 -7.46 17.74
C LEU A 331 -18.53 -8.69 17.20
N PHE A 332 -17.33 -8.52 16.64
CA PHE A 332 -16.52 -9.62 16.14
C PHE A 332 -16.28 -10.69 17.21
N TYR A 333 -15.78 -10.30 18.40
CA TYR A 333 -15.43 -11.25 19.45
C TYR A 333 -16.64 -11.87 20.15
N THR A 334 -17.74 -11.13 20.34
CA THR A 334 -18.92 -11.64 21.07
C THR A 334 -19.99 -12.27 20.18
N SER A 335 -19.90 -12.15 18.86
CA SER A 335 -20.88 -12.72 17.91
C SER A 335 -20.94 -14.26 17.90
N GLY A 336 -19.84 -14.92 18.24
CA GLY A 336 -19.67 -16.37 18.15
C GLY A 336 -18.84 -16.84 16.96
N TYR A 337 -18.48 -15.96 16.01
CA TYR A 337 -17.60 -16.32 14.88
C TYR A 337 -16.25 -16.86 15.35
N THR A 338 -15.68 -16.28 16.41
CA THR A 338 -14.39 -16.73 16.98
C THR A 338 -14.47 -18.09 17.66
N ARG A 339 -15.67 -18.57 18.01
CA ARG A 339 -15.89 -19.81 18.79
C ARG A 339 -15.12 -19.85 20.12
N GLY A 340 -14.75 -18.69 20.66
CA GLY A 340 -13.89 -18.56 21.85
C GLY A 340 -12.41 -18.90 21.62
N LEU A 341 -12.01 -19.16 20.36
CA LEU A 341 -10.62 -19.33 19.96
C LEU A 341 -9.93 -17.96 19.82
N PRO A 342 -8.61 -17.87 20.05
CA PRO A 342 -7.85 -16.68 19.73
C PRO A 342 -7.92 -16.37 18.23
N ALA A 343 -8.14 -15.10 17.89
CA ALA A 343 -8.19 -14.64 16.51
C ALA A 343 -6.86 -13.96 16.11
N MET A 344 -6.51 -14.04 14.83
CA MET A 344 -5.47 -13.18 14.26
C MET A 344 -6.10 -11.81 14.02
N ILE A 345 -5.49 -10.76 14.55
CA ILE A 345 -6.03 -9.40 14.51
C ILE A 345 -5.04 -8.50 13.77
N PRO A 346 -5.50 -7.66 12.83
CA PRO A 346 -4.63 -6.77 12.11
C PRO A 346 -4.52 -5.43 12.84
N ILE A 347 -3.48 -4.67 12.53
CA ILE A 347 -3.37 -3.26 12.87
C ILE A 347 -3.17 -2.44 11.58
N ALA A 348 -3.51 -1.15 11.61
CA ALA A 348 -3.15 -0.23 10.54
C ALA A 348 -1.69 0.22 10.69
N LEU A 349 -0.88 0.00 9.66
CA LEU A 349 0.55 0.34 9.61
C LEU A 349 0.84 1.47 8.61
N ILE A 350 0.39 1.36 7.36
CA ILE A 350 0.77 2.31 6.31
C ILE A 350 -0.07 3.61 6.34
N TYR A 351 -1.31 3.52 6.82
CA TYR A 351 -2.25 4.64 6.98
C TYR A 351 -2.76 4.79 8.43
N GLY A 352 -1.94 4.39 9.40
CA GLY A 352 -2.25 4.47 10.83
C GLY A 352 -1.19 5.20 11.64
N THR A 353 -1.29 5.09 12.96
CA THR A 353 -0.24 5.55 13.89
C THR A 353 0.17 4.41 14.83
N PRO A 354 1.43 4.38 15.30
CA PRO A 354 1.88 3.35 16.23
C PRO A 354 1.16 3.47 17.58
N GLU A 355 0.80 4.68 18.01
CA GLU A 355 0.02 4.91 19.24
C GLU A 355 -1.40 4.38 19.13
N ASP A 356 -2.06 4.57 17.99
CA ASP A 356 -3.41 4.05 17.77
C ASP A 356 -3.43 2.51 17.78
N SER A 357 -2.46 1.89 17.09
CA SER A 357 -2.32 0.43 17.07
C SER A 357 -1.98 -0.13 18.45
N ALA A 358 -1.15 0.56 19.23
CA ALA A 358 -0.88 0.17 20.62
C ALA A 358 -2.16 0.26 21.49
N ASN A 359 -2.97 1.31 21.31
CA ASN A 359 -4.22 1.46 22.04
C ASN A 359 -5.27 0.43 21.63
N GLN A 360 -5.30 0.01 20.36
CA GLN A 360 -6.10 -1.10 19.89
C GLN A 360 -5.79 -2.37 20.69
N LEU A 361 -4.51 -2.74 20.78
CA LEU A 361 -4.12 -3.95 21.52
C LEU A 361 -4.36 -3.83 23.04
N ALA A 362 -4.16 -2.63 23.61
CA ALA A 362 -4.48 -2.38 25.01
C ALA A 362 -5.98 -2.55 25.29
N TYR A 363 -6.84 -2.09 24.37
CA TYR A 363 -8.28 -2.27 24.46
C TYR A 363 -8.69 -3.74 24.39
N LEU A 364 -8.18 -4.48 23.40
CA LEU A 364 -8.48 -5.92 23.25
C LEU A 364 -8.06 -6.71 24.49
N LYS A 365 -6.88 -6.39 25.05
CA LYS A 365 -6.39 -6.96 26.31
C LYS A 365 -7.30 -6.62 27.49
N ALA A 366 -7.76 -5.37 27.59
CA ALA A 366 -8.65 -4.93 28.66
C ALA A 366 -10.06 -5.53 28.57
N ARG A 367 -10.56 -5.81 27.37
CA ARG A 367 -11.80 -6.58 27.13
C ARG A 367 -11.63 -8.09 27.40
N GLY A 368 -10.40 -8.59 27.49
CA GLY A 368 -10.11 -10.03 27.62
C GLY A 368 -10.25 -10.80 26.30
N TYR A 369 -10.22 -10.09 25.16
CA TYR A 369 -10.29 -10.70 23.84
C TYR A 369 -8.95 -11.33 23.48
N ARG A 370 -9.01 -12.61 23.06
CA ARG A 370 -7.81 -13.43 22.85
C ARG A 370 -7.25 -13.21 21.44
N ILE A 371 -5.96 -12.94 21.38
CA ILE A 371 -5.20 -12.72 20.13
C ILE A 371 -4.25 -13.90 19.92
N SER A 372 -4.22 -14.47 18.71
CA SER A 372 -3.23 -15.49 18.32
C SER A 372 -1.95 -14.85 17.76
N PHE A 373 -2.12 -13.92 16.82
CA PHE A 373 -1.10 -13.16 16.12
C PHE A 373 -1.61 -11.75 15.84
N VAL A 374 -0.69 -10.81 15.71
CA VAL A 374 -0.96 -9.47 15.19
C VAL A 374 -0.36 -9.37 13.79
N GLU A 375 -1.21 -9.17 12.79
CA GLU A 375 -0.79 -8.90 11.41
C GLU A 375 -0.56 -7.40 11.25
N MET A 376 0.62 -7.01 10.76
CA MET A 376 1.01 -5.61 10.68
C MET A 376 0.92 -5.10 9.24
N GLY A 377 -0.18 -4.40 8.96
CA GLY A 377 -0.49 -3.84 7.65
C GLY A 377 -1.04 -4.86 6.65
N GLU A 378 -1.71 -4.33 5.64
CA GLU A 378 -2.42 -5.09 4.61
C GLU A 378 -1.97 -4.68 3.20
N GLU A 379 -1.46 -5.64 2.44
CA GLU A 379 -1.11 -5.51 1.01
C GLU A 379 -0.30 -4.23 0.66
N PRO A 380 0.77 -3.91 1.40
CA PRO A 380 1.55 -2.69 1.18
C PRO A 380 2.25 -2.66 -0.19
N ASP A 381 2.48 -3.82 -0.79
CA ASP A 381 2.95 -3.98 -2.17
C ASP A 381 1.92 -3.48 -3.20
N GLY A 382 0.62 -3.71 -2.94
CA GLY A 382 -0.48 -3.13 -3.72
C GLY A 382 -0.67 -1.62 -3.51
N GLN A 383 -0.04 -1.11 -2.45
CA GLN A 383 0.07 0.32 -2.17
C GLN A 383 1.41 0.89 -2.64
N TYR A 384 2.18 0.09 -3.40
CA TYR A 384 3.46 0.44 -4.00
C TYR A 384 4.54 0.88 -3.00
N MET A 385 4.42 0.49 -1.73
CA MET A 385 5.40 0.83 -0.71
C MET A 385 6.73 0.12 -0.99
N LEU A 386 7.84 0.82 -0.77
CA LEU A 386 9.16 0.21 -0.84
C LEU A 386 9.37 -0.75 0.34
N PRO A 387 10.03 -1.91 0.15
CA PRO A 387 10.32 -2.84 1.24
C PRO A 387 11.07 -2.20 2.41
N GLU A 388 11.99 -1.28 2.12
CA GLU A 388 12.74 -0.52 3.13
C GLU A 388 11.83 0.39 3.96
N ASP A 389 10.89 1.09 3.30
CA ASP A 389 9.91 1.95 3.98
C ASP A 389 8.99 1.12 4.88
N TYR A 390 8.48 0.00 4.38
CA TYR A 390 7.68 -0.93 5.19
C TYR A 390 8.48 -1.45 6.40
N GLY A 391 9.74 -1.84 6.19
CA GLY A 391 10.62 -2.32 7.25
C GLY A 391 10.83 -1.27 8.35
N ALA A 392 11.00 0.00 7.99
CA ALA A 392 11.14 1.10 8.95
C ALA A 392 9.87 1.33 9.78
N LEU A 393 8.69 1.28 9.14
CA LEU A 393 7.41 1.37 9.85
C LEU A 393 7.19 0.15 10.75
N TYR A 394 7.47 -1.06 10.26
CA TYR A 394 7.36 -2.32 11.02
C TYR A 394 8.10 -2.23 12.34
N LEU A 395 9.35 -1.74 12.35
CA LEU A 395 10.16 -1.63 13.56
C LEU A 395 9.58 -0.62 14.57
N GLN A 396 9.05 0.50 14.09
CA GLN A 396 8.39 1.50 14.94
C GLN A 396 7.12 0.93 15.58
N TRP A 397 6.29 0.25 14.80
CA TRP A 397 5.08 -0.41 15.29
C TRP A 397 5.42 -1.53 16.26
N ALA A 398 6.33 -2.45 15.91
CA ALA A 398 6.75 -3.53 16.79
C ALA A 398 7.21 -3.00 18.16
N THR A 399 7.99 -1.91 18.16
CA THR A 399 8.42 -1.23 19.39
C THR A 399 7.24 -0.71 20.21
N ALA A 400 6.23 -0.11 19.58
CA ALA A 400 5.03 0.38 20.27
C ALA A 400 4.17 -0.76 20.82
N LEU A 401 3.93 -1.79 20.01
CA LEU A 401 3.07 -2.94 20.37
C LEU A 401 3.70 -3.78 21.48
N HIS A 402 5.01 -4.05 21.45
CA HIS A 402 5.68 -4.82 22.49
C HIS A 402 5.79 -4.09 23.84
N LYS A 403 5.59 -2.76 23.88
CA LYS A 403 5.39 -2.03 25.15
C LYS A 403 4.05 -2.37 25.81
N VAL A 404 3.03 -2.71 25.02
CA VAL A 404 1.70 -3.13 25.52
C VAL A 404 1.75 -4.57 26.01
N ASP A 405 2.36 -5.45 25.21
CA ASP A 405 2.60 -6.84 25.58
C ASP A 405 3.83 -7.43 24.84
N PRO A 406 4.93 -7.73 25.55
CA PRO A 406 6.15 -8.26 24.92
C PRO A 406 6.01 -9.69 24.39
N LYS A 407 4.88 -10.37 24.64
CA LYS A 407 4.62 -11.73 24.16
C LYS A 407 3.84 -11.77 22.84
N LEU A 408 3.48 -10.62 22.28
CA LEU A 408 2.75 -10.56 21.01
C LEU A 408 3.57 -11.21 19.90
N LYS A 409 2.91 -12.08 19.16
CA LYS A 409 3.44 -12.67 17.93
C LYS A 409 3.07 -11.75 16.78
N LEU A 410 4.03 -10.95 16.34
CA LEU A 410 3.86 -10.03 15.23
C LEU A 410 4.19 -10.77 13.92
N GLY A 411 3.45 -10.48 12.86
CA GLY A 411 3.64 -11.04 11.54
C GLY A 411 3.15 -10.08 10.46
N GLY A 412 3.16 -10.55 9.22
CA GLY A 412 2.79 -9.74 8.06
C GLY A 412 3.99 -9.09 7.34
N PRO A 413 3.70 -8.28 6.31
CA PRO A 413 2.35 -7.97 5.86
C PRO A 413 1.78 -9.17 5.09
N VAL A 414 0.45 -9.22 4.94
CA VAL A 414 -0.11 -9.99 3.84
C VAL A 414 0.24 -9.26 2.54
N PHE A 415 0.81 -9.96 1.56
CA PHE A 415 1.12 -9.41 0.24
C PHE A 415 -0.03 -9.68 -0.72
N GLN A 416 -0.12 -8.90 -1.80
CA GLN A 416 -1.02 -9.21 -2.89
C GLN A 416 -0.62 -10.56 -3.50
N GLY A 417 -1.54 -11.52 -3.44
CA GLY A 417 -1.35 -12.77 -4.16
C GLY A 417 -1.70 -12.59 -5.64
N VAL A 418 -0.78 -12.92 -6.55
CA VAL A 418 -1.11 -13.08 -7.97
C VAL A 418 -1.26 -14.55 -8.32
N ASN A 419 -1.99 -14.86 -9.40
CA ASN A 419 -2.21 -16.25 -9.80
C ASN A 419 -0.91 -16.97 -10.14
N GLU A 420 0.11 -16.23 -10.58
CA GLU A 420 1.45 -16.73 -10.88
C GLU A 420 2.22 -17.18 -9.62
N ASP A 421 1.76 -16.81 -8.41
CA ASP A 421 2.36 -17.23 -7.14
C ASP A 421 1.89 -18.62 -6.66
N ILE A 422 0.87 -19.20 -7.32
CA ILE A 422 0.25 -20.51 -7.02
C ILE A 422 0.72 -21.54 -8.04
#